data_AF-A0A520FZ28-F1
#
_entry.id   AF-A0A520FZ28-F1
#
_cell.length_a   1.000
_cell.length_b   1.000
_cell.length_c   1.000
_cell.angle_alpha   90.00
_cell.angle_beta   90.00
_cell.angle_gamma   90.00
#
_symmetry.space_group_name_H-M   'P 1'
#
loop_
_entity.id
_entity.type
_entity.pdbx_description
1 polymer ?
#
loop_
_entity_poly.entity_id
_entity_poly.type
_entity_poly.pdbx_seq_one_letter_code
_entity_poly.pdbx_strand_id
1 'polypeptide(L)'
;MHSILRPTSALTLAAALLLGAAAAVHHADSHAHGHDHGAHAHSHATQDDIGKPGAPARVTRTIAVDMSDGMRFTPASIEARAGETARFVITNSGRITHQSVI
;
A
#
# COMPACT_ATOMS: atom_id res chain seq x y z
N MET A 1 -36.99 -41.64 -15.53
CA MET A 1 -37.06 -42.23 -16.88
C MET A 1 -36.71 -41.13 -17.88
N HIS A 2 -35.70 -41.37 -18.73
CA HIS A 2 -35.20 -40.56 -19.87
C HIS A 2 -34.43 -39.26 -19.50
N SER A 3 -33.08 -39.23 -19.41
CA SER A 3 -32.04 -39.38 -20.47
C SER A 3 -32.01 -38.12 -21.38
N ILE A 4 -30.93 -37.45 -21.81
CA ILE A 4 -29.60 -37.83 -22.33
C ILE A 4 -28.68 -36.57 -22.28
N LEU A 5 -27.43 -36.70 -21.80
CA LEU A 5 -26.25 -35.88 -22.20
C LEU A 5 -25.81 -36.30 -23.61
N ARG A 6 -25.34 -35.41 -24.51
CA ARG A 6 -24.31 -35.61 -25.58
C ARG A 6 -24.09 -34.29 -26.39
N PRO A 7 -23.03 -34.11 -27.23
CA PRO A 7 -21.63 -33.85 -26.88
C PRO A 7 -20.97 -32.73 -27.74
N THR A 8 -19.68 -32.49 -27.47
CA THR A 8 -18.69 -31.60 -28.11
C THR A 8 -18.41 -31.83 -29.61
N SER A 9 -18.00 -30.78 -30.35
CA SER A 9 -17.22 -30.84 -31.62
C SER A 9 -16.44 -29.51 -31.77
N ALA A 10 -15.12 -29.49 -31.58
CA ALA A 10 -14.05 -29.71 -32.57
C ALA A 10 -13.92 -28.53 -33.58
N LEU A 11 -12.91 -27.66 -33.44
CA LEU A 11 -11.53 -27.79 -33.97
C LEU A 11 -11.38 -27.11 -35.35
N THR A 12 -10.64 -26.00 -35.44
CA THR A 12 -9.81 -25.67 -36.64
C THR A 12 -8.71 -24.66 -36.30
N LEU A 13 -7.48 -25.13 -36.48
CA LEU A 13 -6.18 -24.46 -36.42
C LEU A 13 -5.87 -23.80 -37.78
N ALA A 14 -5.25 -22.62 -37.82
CA ALA A 14 -4.55 -22.15 -39.02
C ALA A 14 -3.39 -21.20 -38.65
N ALA A 15 -2.19 -21.61 -39.08
CA ALA A 15 -0.92 -20.93 -38.97
C ALA A 15 -0.65 -20.05 -40.21
N ALA A 16 0.23 -19.04 -40.10
CA ALA A 16 1.17 -18.68 -41.16
C ALA A 16 2.23 -17.66 -40.70
N LEU A 17 3.47 -18.08 -40.86
CA LEU A 17 4.74 -17.39 -40.73
C LEU A 17 5.02 -16.57 -42.00
N LEU A 18 5.46 -15.30 -41.92
CA LEU A 18 6.12 -14.62 -43.05
C LEU A 18 7.27 -13.68 -42.61
N LEU A 19 8.40 -13.94 -43.25
CA LEU A 19 9.74 -13.36 -43.21
C LEU A 19 9.84 -11.84 -43.47
N GLY A 20 10.91 -11.23 -42.97
CA GLY A 20 11.48 -10.01 -43.54
C GLY A 20 12.77 -9.58 -42.86
N ALA A 21 13.93 -9.93 -43.42
CA ALA A 21 15.24 -9.38 -43.05
C ALA A 21 15.69 -8.40 -44.14
N ALA A 22 16.07 -7.17 -43.77
CA ALA A 22 16.87 -6.26 -44.60
C ALA A 22 17.63 -5.26 -43.71
N ALA A 23 18.84 -4.91 -44.15
CA ALA A 23 19.94 -4.41 -43.36
C ALA A 23 20.02 -2.88 -43.20
N ALA A 24 20.72 -2.48 -42.14
CA ALA A 24 21.61 -1.32 -41.91
C ALA A 24 21.31 0.03 -42.58
N VAL A 25 21.30 1.11 -41.79
CA VAL A 25 22.27 2.23 -41.87
C VAL A 25 22.25 3.01 -40.55
N HIS A 26 23.44 3.37 -40.09
CA HIS A 26 23.75 4.15 -38.91
C HIS A 26 23.25 5.60 -39.02
N HIS A 27 22.57 6.09 -37.98
CA HIS A 27 22.59 7.51 -37.64
C HIS A 27 23.22 7.63 -36.25
N ALA A 28 24.39 8.25 -36.21
CA ALA A 28 25.05 8.66 -34.99
C ALA A 28 24.18 9.73 -34.32
N ASP A 29 23.57 9.39 -33.18
CA ASP A 29 22.98 10.38 -32.31
C ASP A 29 24.10 11.00 -31.46
N SER A 30 24.25 12.30 -31.63
CA SER A 30 25.28 13.14 -31.04
C SER A 30 24.62 14.05 -30.01
N HIS A 31 25.25 14.12 -28.83
CA HIS A 31 25.02 15.09 -27.74
C HIS A 31 23.77 14.81 -26.89
N ALA A 32 23.76 14.90 -25.57
CA ALA A 32 24.73 15.28 -24.57
C ALA A 32 24.17 14.87 -23.19
N HIS A 33 25.08 14.78 -22.22
CA HIS A 33 24.87 14.72 -20.77
C HIS A 33 23.42 14.66 -20.26
N GLY A 34 22.90 13.44 -20.11
CA GLY A 34 21.86 13.18 -19.13
C GLY A 34 22.52 13.13 -17.76
N HIS A 35 22.23 14.10 -16.90
CA HIS A 35 22.55 13.99 -15.49
C HIS A 35 21.86 12.74 -14.95
N ASP A 36 22.65 11.74 -14.54
CA ASP A 36 22.22 10.68 -13.65
C ASP A 36 21.79 11.31 -12.32
N HIS A 37 20.58 11.84 -12.29
CA HIS A 37 19.84 11.94 -11.04
C HIS A 37 19.44 10.51 -10.72
N GLY A 38 20.38 9.76 -10.14
CA GLY A 38 20.07 8.55 -9.41
C GLY A 38 18.89 8.90 -8.53
N ALA A 39 17.73 8.32 -8.86
CA ALA A 39 16.54 8.50 -8.07
C ALA A 39 16.91 7.97 -6.69
N HIS A 40 17.18 8.89 -5.76
CA HIS A 40 17.07 8.61 -4.35
C HIS A 40 15.58 8.39 -4.10
N ALA A 41 15.12 7.20 -4.50
CA ALA A 41 13.94 6.59 -3.94
C ALA A 41 14.29 6.45 -2.46
N HIS A 42 13.86 7.43 -1.68
CA HIS A 42 13.68 7.27 -0.25
C HIS A 42 12.58 6.21 -0.10
N SER A 43 12.99 4.94 -0.23
CA SER A 43 12.17 3.84 0.19
C SER A 43 12.01 4.03 1.69
N HIS A 44 10.84 4.52 2.10
CA HIS A 44 10.34 4.39 3.47
C HIS A 44 10.06 2.91 3.80
N ALA A 45 10.90 2.00 3.32
CA ALA A 45 10.77 0.56 3.45
C ALA A 45 11.46 0.02 4.71
N THR A 46 11.60 0.87 5.72
CA THR A 46 12.01 0.45 7.07
C THR A 46 11.40 1.37 8.12
N GLN A 47 10.12 1.72 7.95
CA GLN A 47 9.33 1.99 9.14
C GLN A 47 9.21 0.62 9.81
N ASP A 48 10.05 0.36 10.81
CA ASP A 48 9.86 -0.78 11.71
C ASP A 48 8.37 -0.79 12.08
N ASP A 49 7.64 -1.84 11.71
CA ASP A 49 6.17 -1.93 11.85
C ASP A 49 5.79 -1.79 13.34
N ILE A 50 5.68 -0.57 13.88
CA ILE A 50 5.17 -0.31 15.24
C ILE A 50 3.66 -0.55 15.18
N GLY A 51 3.28 -1.82 15.31
CA GLY A 51 1.89 -2.26 15.22
C GLY A 51 1.30 -2.19 13.81
N LYS A 52 0.03 -2.58 13.71
CA LYS A 52 -0.78 -2.55 12.47
C LYS A 52 -2.20 -2.13 12.82
N PRO A 53 -2.96 -1.54 11.87
CA PRO A 53 -4.38 -1.30 12.08
C PRO A 53 -5.10 -2.56 12.55
N GLY A 54 -5.75 -2.48 13.72
CA GLY A 54 -6.44 -3.61 14.34
C GLY A 54 -7.85 -3.83 13.78
N ALA A 55 -8.35 -5.06 13.89
CA ALA A 55 -9.75 -5.37 13.55
C ALA A 55 -10.67 -4.89 14.69
N PRO A 56 -11.77 -4.14 14.41
CA PRO A 56 -12.68 -3.64 15.45
C PRO A 56 -13.25 -4.73 16.35
N ALA A 57 -13.52 -5.92 15.81
CA ALA A 57 -14.02 -7.08 16.55
C ALA A 57 -13.01 -7.66 17.56
N ARG A 58 -11.72 -7.27 17.46
CA ARG A 58 -10.64 -7.73 18.35
C ARG A 58 -10.26 -6.70 19.42
N VAL A 59 -10.94 -5.56 19.47
CA VAL A 59 -10.65 -4.52 20.47
C VAL A 59 -10.86 -5.07 21.88
N THR A 60 -9.80 -5.05 22.68
CA THR A 60 -9.84 -5.50 24.08
C THR A 60 -9.88 -4.33 25.07
N ARG A 61 -9.45 -3.13 24.64
CA ARG A 61 -9.41 -1.92 25.46
C ARG A 61 -9.72 -0.68 24.62
N THR A 62 -10.53 0.23 25.17
CA THR A 62 -10.71 1.58 24.62
C THR A 62 -9.97 2.56 25.52
N ILE A 63 -9.17 3.42 24.90
CA ILE A 63 -8.32 4.39 25.59
C ILE A 63 -8.77 5.79 25.17
N ALA A 64 -9.30 6.56 26.12
CA ALA A 64 -9.63 7.95 25.90
C ALA A 64 -8.36 8.80 25.97
N VAL A 65 -8.16 9.66 24.98
CA VAL A 65 -7.05 10.61 24.92
C VAL A 65 -7.62 12.00 24.69
N ASP A 66 -7.30 12.92 25.59
CA ASP A 66 -7.72 14.32 25.50
C ASP A 66 -6.55 15.22 25.07
N MET A 67 -6.85 16.17 24.19
CA MET A 67 -5.95 17.23 23.73
C MET A 67 -6.55 18.59 24.10
N SER A 68 -5.91 19.29 25.03
CA SER A 68 -6.27 20.67 25.37
C SER A 68 -5.28 21.66 24.77
N ASP A 69 -5.62 22.95 24.83
CA ASP A 69 -4.76 24.07 24.43
C ASP A 69 -3.41 24.11 25.20
N GLY A 70 -3.26 23.30 26.26
CA GLY A 70 -1.99 23.09 26.98
C GLY A 70 -0.93 22.28 26.20
N MET A 71 -1.21 21.90 24.94
CA MET A 71 -0.30 21.20 24.01
C MET A 71 0.27 19.89 24.58
N ARG A 72 -0.56 19.15 25.32
CA ARG A 72 -0.23 17.85 25.91
C ARG A 72 -1.39 16.88 25.73
N PHE A 73 -1.06 15.60 25.54
CA PHE A 73 -2.03 14.51 25.62
C PHE A 73 -2.30 14.15 27.07
N THR A 74 -3.56 13.84 27.39
CA THR A 74 -3.95 13.22 28.66
C THR A 74 -4.63 11.89 28.39
N PRO A 75 -4.10 10.75 28.88
CA PRO A 75 -2.89 10.61 29.70
C PRO A 75 -1.59 10.89 28.92
N ALA A 76 -0.52 11.21 29.64
CA ALA A 76 0.79 11.51 29.05
C ALA A 76 1.58 10.26 28.61
N SER A 77 1.20 9.08 29.12
CA SER A 77 1.78 7.80 28.76
C SER A 77 0.70 6.72 28.70
N ILE A 78 0.89 5.76 27.79
CA ILE A 78 -0.02 4.63 27.60
C ILE A 78 0.86 3.39 27.44
N GLU A 79 0.68 2.42 28.33
CA GLU A 79 1.33 1.12 28.22
C GLU A 79 0.44 0.17 27.42
N ALA A 80 1.02 -0.48 26.40
CA ALA A 80 0.36 -1.47 25.57
C ALA A 80 1.10 -2.82 25.64
N ARG A 81 0.35 -3.92 25.48
CA ARG A 81 0.92 -5.27 25.46
C ARG A 81 1.10 -5.74 24.02
N ALA A 82 2.14 -6.56 23.78
CA ALA A 82 2.32 -7.20 22.49
C ALA A 82 1.07 -8.03 22.13
N GLY A 83 0.57 -7.86 20.90
CA GLY A 83 -0.65 -8.52 20.41
C GLY A 83 -1.96 -7.88 20.88
N GLU A 84 -1.93 -6.81 21.66
CA GLU A 84 -3.12 -6.06 22.04
C GLU A 84 -3.72 -5.32 20.82
N THR A 85 -5.05 -5.34 20.70
CA THR A 85 -5.78 -4.41 19.83
C THR A 85 -6.51 -3.40 20.69
N ALA A 86 -5.99 -2.18 20.74
CA ALA A 86 -6.59 -1.07 21.47
C ALA A 86 -7.29 -0.10 20.52
N ARG A 87 -8.41 0.48 20.96
CA ARG A 87 -9.10 1.57 20.27
C ARG A 87 -8.78 2.87 20.98
N PHE A 88 -8.16 3.82 20.29
CA PHE A 88 -7.96 5.17 20.80
C PHE A 88 -9.17 6.04 20.44
N VAL A 89 -9.75 6.71 21.43
CA VAL A 89 -10.80 7.72 21.24
C VAL A 89 -10.17 9.06 21.58
N ILE A 90 -9.86 9.83 20.54
CA ILE A 90 -9.12 11.07 20.66
C ILE A 90 -10.11 12.23 20.62
N THR A 91 -10.07 13.08 21.65
CA THR A 91 -10.92 14.27 21.79
C THR A 91 -10.05 15.52 21.74
N ASN A 92 -10.44 16.49 20.93
CA ASN A 92 -9.91 17.84 20.99
C ASN A 92 -10.83 18.67 21.90
N SER A 93 -10.42 18.92 23.15
CA SER A 93 -11.12 19.77 24.10
C SER A 93 -10.65 21.23 24.05
N GLY A 94 -9.57 21.50 23.32
CA GLY A 94 -9.02 22.82 23.06
C GLY A 94 -9.80 23.62 22.02
N ARG A 95 -9.40 24.87 21.86
CA ARG A 95 -9.92 25.79 20.83
C ARG A 95 -9.06 25.79 19.58
N ILE A 96 -7.82 25.30 19.66
CA ILE A 96 -6.94 25.15 18.50
C ILE A 96 -7.04 23.74 17.93
N THR A 97 -6.70 23.58 16.65
CA THR A 97 -6.67 22.26 16.01
C THR A 97 -5.43 21.49 16.45
N HIS A 98 -5.64 20.27 16.94
CA HIS A 98 -4.57 19.33 17.28
C HIS A 98 -4.59 18.11 16.34
N GLN A 99 -3.45 17.43 16.23
CA GLN A 99 -3.30 16.18 15.47
C GLN A 99 -2.64 15.11 16.34
N SER A 100 -2.91 13.84 16.02
CA SER A 100 -2.32 12.67 16.66
C SER A 100 -1.59 11.80 15.65
N VAL A 101 -0.46 11.21 16.04
CA VAL A 101 0.30 10.22 15.26
C VAL A 101 0.55 9.03 16.20
N ILE A 102 0.35 7.82 15.69
CA ILE A 102 0.47 6.55 16.41
C ILE A 102 1.38 5.64 15.60
#